data_AF-A0A948CHX8-F1
#
_entry.id   AF-A0A948CHX8-F1
#
_cell.length_a   1.000
_cell.length_b   1.000
_cell.length_c   1.000
_cell.angle_alpha   90.00
_cell.angle_beta   90.00
_cell.angle_gamma   90.00
#
_symmetry.space_group_name_H-M   'P 1'
#
loop_
_entity.id
_entity.type
_entity.pdbx_description
1 polymer ?
#
loop_
_entity_poly.entity_id
_entity_poly.type
_entity_poly.pdbx_seq_one_letter_code
_entity_poly.pdbx_strand_id
1 'polypeptide(L)'
;MSLLTVTRFAPSKKEKPAAVESAPAPQPRRPVLRAIPDAEPAPAPRQTPAAAAAPASSQAAWLNAPSLSARGVSVPQYLRELDNFQRQHFTSEARKIVMDVSSREVEGVIVMAAKLRGRYLAKLLDAAGNGRVTVGETQMKEIQRCREMYDEAQRGIEELKLALESGEIAIPGMGRN
;
A
#
# COMPACT_ATOMS: atom_id res chain seq x y z
N MET A 1 -58.09 -43.35 16.93
CA MET A 1 -57.50 -43.61 18.27
C MET A 1 -56.01 -43.40 18.16
N SER A 2 -55.49 -42.37 18.84
CA SER A 2 -54.12 -42.16 19.34
C SER A 2 -52.89 -42.27 18.42
N LEU A 3 -51.84 -41.45 18.54
CA LEU A 3 -51.52 -40.10 19.04
C LEU A 3 -49.97 -40.06 18.93
N LEU A 4 -49.41 -38.99 18.35
CA LEU A 4 -48.11 -38.35 18.69
C LEU A 4 -46.81 -39.21 18.54
N THR A 5 -45.69 -38.69 18.05
CA THR A 5 -44.88 -37.72 18.80
C THR A 5 -43.76 -37.16 17.93
N VAL A 6 -43.70 -35.82 17.89
CA VAL A 6 -42.61 -34.97 17.42
C VAL A 6 -41.58 -34.84 18.55
N THR A 7 -40.29 -34.97 18.27
CA THR A 7 -39.24 -34.60 19.24
C THR A 7 -38.41 -33.44 18.68
N ARG A 8 -38.69 -32.25 19.22
CA ARG A 8 -37.86 -31.04 19.11
C ARG A 8 -36.61 -31.20 19.96
N PHE A 9 -35.46 -30.78 19.45
CA PHE A 9 -34.28 -30.47 20.27
C PHE A 9 -34.24 -28.95 20.50
N ALA A 10 -34.22 -28.57 21.77
CA ALA A 10 -34.01 -27.22 22.29
C ALA A 10 -33.33 -27.35 23.68
N PRO A 11 -32.72 -26.29 24.23
CA PRO A 11 -31.33 -26.29 24.65
C PRO A 11 -31.12 -26.43 26.16
N SER A 12 -29.92 -26.87 26.57
CA SER A 12 -29.48 -26.82 27.97
C SER A 12 -28.63 -25.57 28.22
N LYS A 13 -29.15 -24.67 29.06
CA LYS A 13 -28.42 -23.66 29.83
C LYS A 13 -28.39 -24.09 31.31
N LYS A 14 -27.26 -23.86 31.98
CA LYS A 14 -27.01 -23.57 33.43
C LYS A 14 -25.66 -24.19 33.83
N GLU A 15 -24.79 -23.61 34.64
CA GLU A 15 -24.60 -22.29 35.26
C GLU A 15 -23.16 -22.28 35.86
N LYS A 16 -22.65 -21.07 36.11
CA LYS A 16 -21.40 -20.57 36.74
C LYS A 16 -20.99 -21.26 38.08
N PRO A 17 -19.89 -20.85 38.80
CA PRO A 17 -18.75 -19.97 38.45
C PRO A 17 -17.36 -20.50 38.89
N ALA A 18 -16.27 -20.00 38.30
CA ALA A 18 -14.96 -20.00 38.96
C ALA A 18 -14.29 -18.65 38.71
N ALA A 19 -13.93 -18.01 39.82
CA ALA A 19 -13.21 -16.76 39.87
C ALA A 19 -11.81 -16.93 39.25
N VAL A 20 -11.47 -16.06 38.31
CA VAL A 20 -10.08 -15.81 37.94
C VAL A 20 -9.86 -14.31 38.07
N GLU A 21 -9.39 -13.98 39.27
CA GLU A 21 -8.42 -12.96 39.61
C GLU A 21 -7.89 -12.15 38.41
N SER A 22 -8.38 -10.91 38.34
CA SER A 22 -7.91 -9.87 37.44
C SER A 22 -6.48 -9.47 37.79
N ALA A 23 -5.52 -9.96 36.99
CA ALA A 23 -4.14 -9.49 37.01
C ALA A 23 -4.06 -8.03 36.51
N PRO A 24 -3.29 -7.13 37.16
CA PRO A 24 -3.22 -5.73 36.79
C PRO A 24 -2.34 -5.50 35.54
N ALA A 25 -2.79 -4.59 34.69
CA ALA A 25 -2.13 -4.18 33.44
C ALA A 25 -0.73 -3.56 33.68
N PRO A 26 0.25 -3.80 32.79
CA PRO A 26 1.59 -3.24 32.93
C PRO A 26 1.61 -1.74 32.60
N GLN A 27 2.07 -0.92 33.55
CA GLN A 27 2.27 0.52 33.37
C GLN A 27 3.53 0.82 32.53
N PRO A 28 3.52 1.85 31.68
CA PRO A 28 4.67 2.28 30.90
C PRO A 28 5.72 2.98 31.79
N ARG A 29 6.92 2.40 31.89
CA ARG A 29 8.05 2.99 32.61
C ARG A 29 8.60 4.19 31.82
N ARG A 30 8.46 5.40 32.37
CA ARG A 30 9.15 6.61 31.89
C ARG A 30 10.66 6.47 32.11
N PRO A 31 11.52 6.84 31.14
CA PRO A 31 12.96 6.88 31.35
C PRO A 31 13.33 8.05 32.27
N VAL A 32 14.03 7.75 33.36
CA VAL A 32 14.59 8.74 34.28
C VAL A 32 15.88 9.27 33.67
N LEU A 33 15.88 10.54 33.24
CA LEU A 33 17.11 11.27 32.91
C LEU A 33 17.98 11.34 34.17
N ARG A 34 19.17 10.74 34.15
CA ARG A 34 20.19 10.98 35.18
C ARG A 34 20.72 12.40 35.00
N ALA A 35 20.55 13.22 36.04
CA ALA A 35 21.24 14.49 36.19
C ALA A 35 22.75 14.25 36.37
N ILE A 36 23.57 14.99 35.63
CA ILE A 36 25.02 15.10 35.82
C ILE A 36 25.24 16.30 36.76
N PRO A 37 26.03 16.18 37.83
CA PRO A 37 26.21 17.26 38.80
C PRO A 37 27.10 18.40 38.27
N ASP A 38 26.76 19.60 38.76
CA ASP A 38 27.47 20.87 38.62
C ASP A 38 28.99 20.77 38.85
N ALA A 39 29.75 21.39 37.96
CA ALA A 39 31.10 21.85 38.22
C ALA A 39 31.24 23.26 37.63
N GLU A 40 31.54 24.22 38.50
CA GLU A 40 31.75 25.65 38.23
C GLU A 40 32.99 25.94 37.33
N PRO A 41 33.09 27.16 36.76
CA PRO A 41 33.88 27.46 35.57
C PRO A 41 35.25 28.12 35.84
N ALA A 42 36.21 27.95 34.90
CA ALA A 42 37.20 28.94 34.43
C ALA A 42 38.28 28.26 33.53
N PRO A 43 39.09 29.00 32.75
CA PRO A 43 38.75 29.97 31.71
C PRO A 43 39.30 29.55 30.32
N ALA A 44 38.76 30.17 29.27
CA ALA A 44 39.05 29.87 27.87
C ALA A 44 40.50 30.15 27.41
N PRO A 45 41.07 29.34 26.50
CA PRO A 45 41.96 29.82 25.47
C PRO A 45 41.13 30.15 24.22
N ARG A 46 41.22 31.40 23.75
CA ARG A 46 40.69 31.87 22.47
C ARG A 46 41.25 31.00 21.34
N GLN A 47 40.46 30.06 20.86
CA GLN A 47 40.66 29.47 19.54
C GLN A 47 39.94 30.38 18.54
N THR A 48 40.71 30.97 17.64
CA THR A 48 40.25 31.55 16.38
C THR A 48 39.18 30.64 15.78
N PRO A 49 38.03 31.17 15.30
CA PRO A 49 37.12 30.35 14.53
C PRO A 49 37.82 30.01 13.21
N ALA A 50 38.46 28.85 13.18
CA ALA A 50 38.71 28.12 11.95
C ALA A 50 37.36 28.05 11.25
N ALA A 51 37.27 28.70 10.09
CA ALA A 51 36.10 28.72 9.25
C ALA A 51 35.52 27.30 9.23
N ALA A 52 34.34 27.14 9.83
CA ALA A 52 33.56 25.93 9.72
C ALA A 52 33.39 25.70 8.22
N ALA A 53 34.11 24.72 7.69
CA ALA A 53 33.81 24.18 6.38
C ALA A 53 32.34 23.80 6.44
N ALA A 54 31.52 24.53 5.67
CA ALA A 54 30.11 24.21 5.51
C ALA A 54 30.03 22.70 5.19
N PRO A 55 29.11 21.94 5.82
CA PRO A 55 28.93 20.55 5.46
C PRO A 55 28.69 20.51 3.96
N ALA A 56 29.54 19.78 3.24
CA ALA A 56 29.37 19.50 1.83
C ALA A 56 27.88 19.19 1.62
N SER A 57 27.22 20.00 0.80
CA SER A 57 25.80 19.87 0.52
C SER A 57 25.50 18.39 0.27
N SER A 58 24.64 17.81 1.12
CA SER A 58 24.17 16.44 0.99
C SER A 58 23.30 16.34 -0.26
N GLN A 59 23.95 16.38 -1.41
CA GLN A 59 23.33 16.29 -2.71
C GLN A 59 23.09 14.81 -2.98
N ALA A 60 21.88 14.48 -3.43
CA ALA A 60 21.50 13.09 -3.66
C ALA A 60 22.47 12.44 -4.68
N ALA A 61 22.85 11.18 -4.43
CA ALA A 61 23.89 10.51 -5.21
C ALA A 61 23.60 10.44 -6.73
N TRP A 62 22.32 10.41 -7.12
CA TRP A 62 21.88 10.41 -8.52
C TRP A 62 22.10 11.75 -9.25
N LEU A 63 22.38 12.84 -8.52
CA LEU A 63 22.74 14.16 -9.06
C LEU A 63 24.25 14.36 -9.22
N ASN A 64 25.06 13.32 -8.99
CA ASN A 64 26.52 13.37 -9.17
C ASN A 64 26.95 12.77 -10.52
N ALA A 65 26.02 12.63 -11.46
CA ALA A 65 26.31 12.07 -12.79
C ALA A 65 27.35 12.93 -13.54
N PRO A 66 28.27 12.32 -14.31
CA PRO A 66 29.32 13.04 -15.05
C PRO A 66 28.78 14.08 -16.05
N SER A 67 27.52 13.95 -16.44
CA SER A 67 26.80 14.87 -17.33
C SER A 67 26.34 16.17 -16.65
N LEU A 68 26.49 16.28 -15.32
CA LEU A 68 26.05 17.43 -14.54
C LEU A 68 27.20 18.40 -14.32
N SER A 69 26.99 19.66 -14.71
CA SER A 69 27.98 20.71 -14.59
C SER A 69 28.33 20.99 -13.13
N ALA A 70 29.63 21.14 -12.84
CA ALA A 70 30.19 21.44 -11.52
C ALA A 70 29.68 22.76 -10.87
N ARG A 71 28.90 23.56 -11.61
CA ARG A 71 28.35 24.86 -11.19
C ARG A 71 27.01 24.75 -10.46
N GLY A 72 26.54 23.53 -10.17
CA GLY A 72 25.24 23.25 -9.56
C GLY A 72 24.18 22.88 -10.61
N VAL A 73 23.11 22.25 -10.15
CA VAL A 73 22.03 21.73 -11.00
C VAL A 73 20.91 22.78 -11.10
N SER A 74 20.53 23.15 -12.32
CA SER A 74 19.39 24.06 -12.53
C SER A 74 18.06 23.35 -12.23
N VAL A 75 17.00 24.10 -11.87
CA VAL A 75 15.66 23.52 -11.62
C VAL A 75 15.14 22.62 -12.77
N PRO A 76 15.17 23.04 -14.05
CA PRO A 76 14.69 22.16 -15.12
C PRO A 76 15.56 20.90 -15.30
N GLN A 77 16.86 21.01 -15.04
CA GLN A 77 17.78 19.86 -15.07
C GLN A 77 17.53 18.91 -13.90
N TYR A 78 17.25 19.44 -12.71
CA TYR A 78 16.88 18.64 -11.55
C TYR A 78 15.61 17.84 -11.81
N LEU A 79 14.57 18.46 -12.38
CA LEU A 79 13.32 17.76 -12.73
C LEU A 79 13.56 16.64 -13.74
N ARG A 80 14.36 16.90 -14.78
CA ARG A 80 14.70 15.87 -15.77
C ARG A 80 15.44 14.70 -15.15
N GLU A 81 16.43 14.98 -14.30
CA GLU A 81 17.19 13.91 -13.65
C GLU A 81 16.36 13.19 -12.57
N LEU A 82 15.40 13.87 -11.95
CA LEU A 82 14.45 13.26 -11.03
C LEU A 82 13.54 12.27 -11.77
N ASP A 83 13.02 12.64 -12.94
CA ASP A 83 12.22 11.75 -13.79
C ASP A 83 13.05 10.54 -14.25
N ASN A 84 14.31 10.76 -14.64
CA ASN A 84 15.23 9.68 -15.02
C ASN A 84 15.47 8.73 -13.84
N PHE A 85 15.79 9.28 -12.67
CA PHE A 85 16.00 8.52 -11.45
C PHE A 85 14.75 7.74 -11.06
N GLN A 86 13.58 8.38 -11.08
CA GLN A 86 12.29 7.74 -10.80
C GLN A 86 12.05 6.55 -11.73
N ARG A 87 12.18 6.72 -13.05
CA ARG A 87 11.98 5.63 -14.03
C ARG A 87 12.94 4.45 -13.80
N GLN A 88 14.22 4.74 -13.58
CA GLN A 88 15.22 3.71 -13.31
C GLN A 88 14.93 2.97 -12.00
N HIS A 89 14.60 3.71 -10.95
CA HIS A 89 14.34 3.14 -9.64
C HIS A 89 13.06 2.31 -9.64
N PHE A 90 11.99 2.81 -10.27
CA PHE A 90 10.73 2.08 -10.43
C PHE A 90 10.93 0.79 -11.21
N THR A 91 11.64 0.84 -12.35
CA THR A 91 12.00 -0.37 -13.10
C THR A 91 12.77 -1.37 -12.24
N SER A 92 13.76 -0.90 -11.48
CA SER A 92 14.60 -1.78 -10.66
C SER A 92 13.85 -2.42 -9.49
N GLU A 93 12.99 -1.66 -8.81
CA GLU A 93 12.21 -2.14 -7.67
C GLU A 93 11.02 -3.00 -8.14
N ALA A 94 10.35 -2.60 -9.22
CA ALA A 94 9.28 -3.40 -9.81
C ALA A 94 9.77 -4.79 -10.20
N ARG A 95 10.95 -4.92 -10.82
CA ARG A 95 11.54 -6.25 -11.15
C ARG A 95 11.97 -7.06 -9.93
N LYS A 96 12.30 -6.42 -8.80
CA LYS A 96 12.60 -7.14 -7.55
C LYS A 96 11.33 -7.70 -6.93
N ILE A 97 10.26 -6.91 -6.96
CA ILE A 97 8.96 -7.27 -6.36
C ILE A 97 8.22 -8.27 -7.24
N VAL A 98 8.16 -7.97 -8.54
CA VAL A 98 7.50 -8.75 -9.57
C VAL A 98 8.58 -9.55 -10.29
N MET A 99 8.75 -10.81 -9.88
CA MET A 99 9.78 -11.71 -10.42
C MET A 99 9.50 -12.05 -11.89
N ASP A 100 8.87 -13.20 -12.13
CA ASP A 100 8.52 -13.69 -13.45
C ASP A 100 7.00 -13.56 -13.63
N VAL A 101 6.58 -12.62 -14.48
CA VAL A 101 5.17 -12.56 -14.89
C VAL A 101 4.97 -13.52 -16.05
N SER A 102 4.16 -14.54 -15.83
CA SER A 102 3.74 -15.45 -16.88
C SER A 102 2.56 -14.88 -17.67
N SER A 103 2.46 -15.23 -18.96
CA SER A 103 1.29 -14.87 -19.78
C SER A 103 -0.04 -15.35 -19.16
N ARG A 104 0.00 -16.46 -18.41
CA ARG A 104 -1.16 -17.02 -17.71
C ARG A 104 -1.64 -16.15 -16.56
N GLU A 105 -0.74 -15.48 -15.84
CA GLU A 105 -1.11 -14.53 -14.79
C GLU A 105 -1.75 -13.28 -15.38
N VAL A 106 -1.19 -12.76 -16.48
CA VAL A 106 -1.77 -11.63 -17.22
C VAL A 106 -3.18 -11.98 -17.70
N GLU A 107 -3.35 -13.16 -18.32
CA GLU A 107 -4.65 -13.68 -18.72
C GLU A 107 -5.59 -13.81 -17.51
N GLY A 108 -5.09 -14.33 -16.39
CA GLY A 108 -5.84 -14.47 -15.14
C GLY A 108 -6.40 -13.15 -14.62
N VAL A 109 -5.61 -12.07 -14.66
CA VAL A 109 -6.05 -10.73 -14.27
C VAL A 109 -7.15 -10.22 -15.22
N ILE A 110 -6.99 -10.42 -16.53
CA ILE A 110 -8.00 -10.02 -17.53
C ILE A 110 -9.32 -10.78 -17.31
N VAL A 111 -9.24 -12.10 -17.11
CA VAL A 111 -10.40 -12.96 -16.81
C VAL A 111 -11.07 -12.53 -15.50
N MET A 112 -10.29 -12.16 -14.49
CA MET A 112 -10.82 -11.65 -13.22
C MET A 112 -11.58 -10.34 -13.42
N ALA A 113 -11.00 -9.36 -14.14
CA ALA A 113 -11.67 -8.09 -14.44
C ALA A 113 -12.96 -8.29 -15.24
N ALA A 114 -12.96 -9.20 -16.23
CA ALA A 114 -14.14 -9.55 -16.99
C ALA A 114 -15.26 -10.13 -16.11
N LYS A 115 -14.92 -11.00 -15.14
CA LYS A 115 -15.88 -11.51 -14.15
C LYS A 115 -16.43 -10.42 -13.25
N LEU A 116 -15.59 -9.48 -12.81
CA LEU A 116 -16.03 -8.33 -12.00
C LEU A 116 -16.99 -7.42 -12.78
N ARG A 117 -16.68 -7.13 -14.05
CA ARG A 117 -17.58 -6.42 -14.96
C ARG A 117 -18.92 -7.11 -15.08
N GLY A 118 -18.91 -8.42 -15.34
CA GLY A 118 -20.13 -9.22 -15.45
C GLY A 118 -20.99 -9.16 -14.19
N ARG A 119 -20.37 -9.25 -13.00
CA ARG A 119 -21.07 -9.13 -11.71
C ARG A 119 -21.65 -7.75 -11.50
N TYR A 120 -20.92 -6.70 -11.83
CA TYR A 120 -21.41 -5.33 -11.75
C TYR A 120 -22.64 -5.12 -12.64
N LEU A 121 -22.55 -5.54 -13.91
CA LEU A 121 -23.67 -5.46 -14.85
C LEU A 121 -24.88 -6.28 -14.37
N ALA A 122 -24.65 -7.49 -13.86
CA ALA A 122 -25.71 -8.31 -13.29
C ALA A 122 -26.42 -7.58 -12.13
N LYS A 123 -25.66 -6.98 -11.20
CA LYS A 123 -26.24 -6.23 -10.08
C LYS A 123 -27.04 -5.00 -10.51
N LEU A 124 -26.61 -4.30 -11.56
CA LEU A 124 -27.37 -3.20 -12.16
C LEU A 124 -28.69 -3.69 -12.77
N LEU A 125 -28.65 -4.80 -13.52
CA LEU A 125 -29.84 -5.39 -14.13
C LEU A 125 -30.81 -5.91 -13.07
N ASP A 126 -30.33 -6.57 -12.02
CA ASP A 126 -31.14 -7.02 -10.88
C ASP A 126 -31.83 -5.85 -10.16
N ALA A 127 -31.18 -4.68 -10.11
CA ALA A 127 -31.78 -3.49 -9.53
C ALA A 127 -32.86 -2.86 -10.41
N ALA A 128 -32.68 -2.89 -11.73
CA ALA A 128 -33.64 -2.37 -12.70
C ALA A 128 -34.83 -3.33 -12.95
N GLY A 129 -34.58 -4.64 -12.93
CA GLY A 129 -35.55 -5.68 -13.31
C GLY A 129 -36.62 -5.99 -12.26
N ASN A 130 -36.45 -5.54 -11.01
CA ASN A 130 -37.35 -5.92 -9.91
C ASN A 130 -38.69 -5.14 -9.88
N GLY A 131 -39.00 -4.32 -10.89
CA GLY A 131 -40.23 -3.52 -10.95
C GLY A 131 -40.39 -2.52 -9.79
N ARG A 132 -39.33 -2.33 -8.99
CA ARG A 132 -39.30 -1.39 -7.87
C ARG A 132 -38.93 -0.01 -8.41
N VAL A 133 -39.69 1.00 -8.00
CA VAL A 133 -39.46 2.41 -8.38
C VAL A 133 -38.16 2.95 -7.78
N THR A 134 -37.67 2.35 -6.69
CA THR A 134 -36.47 2.81 -5.98
C THR A 134 -35.54 1.66 -5.64
N VAL A 135 -34.23 1.90 -5.81
CA VAL A 135 -33.15 0.99 -5.40
C VAL A 135 -32.90 1.22 -3.92
N GLY A 136 -32.95 0.15 -3.12
CA GLY A 136 -32.68 0.23 -1.68
C GLY A 136 -31.21 0.57 -1.39
N GLU A 137 -30.93 1.21 -0.25
CA GLU A 137 -29.58 1.66 0.12
C GLU A 137 -28.55 0.52 0.16
N THR A 138 -28.93 -0.65 0.70
CA THR A 138 -28.07 -1.84 0.73
C THR A 138 -27.71 -2.31 -0.67
N GLN A 139 -28.69 -2.33 -1.58
CA GLN A 139 -28.47 -2.73 -2.97
C GLN A 139 -27.59 -1.71 -3.70
N MET A 140 -27.77 -0.41 -3.43
CA MET A 140 -26.91 0.63 -3.97
C MET A 140 -25.45 0.48 -3.49
N LYS A 141 -25.25 0.17 -2.21
CA LYS A 141 -23.91 -0.12 -1.64
C LYS A 141 -23.27 -1.35 -2.29
N GLU A 142 -24.03 -2.40 -2.56
CA GLU A 142 -23.52 -3.58 -3.28
C GLU A 142 -23.10 -3.24 -4.72
N ILE A 143 -23.92 -2.48 -5.44
CA ILE A 143 -23.63 -2.02 -6.81
C ILE A 143 -22.35 -1.18 -6.81
N GLN A 144 -22.23 -0.25 -5.86
CA GLN A 144 -21.05 0.59 -5.70
C GLN A 144 -19.79 -0.27 -5.46
N ARG A 145 -19.85 -1.25 -4.55
CA ARG A 145 -18.73 -2.14 -4.29
C ARG A 145 -18.31 -2.93 -5.53
N CYS A 146 -19.28 -3.44 -6.29
CA CYS A 146 -19.00 -4.14 -7.54
C CYS A 146 -18.34 -3.23 -8.58
N ARG A 147 -18.78 -1.97 -8.69
CA ARG A 147 -18.17 -0.97 -9.56
C ARG A 147 -16.73 -0.70 -9.16
N GLU A 148 -16.48 -0.40 -7.89
CA GLU A 148 -15.15 -0.07 -7.38
C GLU A 148 -14.15 -1.21 -7.59
N MET A 149 -14.56 -2.46 -7.36
CA MET A 149 -13.71 -3.62 -7.63
C MET A 149 -13.38 -3.76 -9.13
N TYR A 150 -14.35 -3.51 -10.00
CA TYR A 150 -14.15 -3.56 -11.45
C TYR A 150 -13.21 -2.44 -11.92
N ASP A 151 -13.44 -1.21 -11.44
CA ASP A 151 -12.63 -0.04 -11.80
C ASP A 151 -11.17 -0.22 -11.35
N GLU A 152 -10.94 -0.75 -10.15
CA GLU A 152 -9.60 -1.03 -9.64
C GLU A 152 -8.90 -2.11 -10.47
N ALA A 153 -9.61 -3.18 -10.84
CA ALA A 153 -9.06 -4.21 -11.72
C ALA A 153 -8.73 -3.65 -13.12
N GLN A 154 -9.55 -2.73 -13.63
CA GLN A 154 -9.30 -2.09 -14.92
C GLN A 154 -8.07 -1.18 -14.87
N ARG A 155 -7.93 -0.36 -13.82
CA ARG A 155 -6.73 0.46 -13.58
C ARG A 155 -5.49 -0.42 -13.48
N GLY A 156 -5.56 -1.52 -12.73
CA GLY A 156 -4.45 -2.47 -12.63
C GLY A 156 -4.04 -3.08 -13.98
N ILE A 157 -4.99 -3.34 -14.88
CA ILE A 157 -4.69 -3.81 -16.25
C ILE A 157 -4.02 -2.71 -17.07
N GLU A 158 -4.45 -1.46 -16.96
CA GLU A 158 -3.85 -0.32 -17.66
C GLU A 158 -2.40 -0.09 -17.19
N GLU A 159 -2.16 -0.11 -15.88
CA GLU A 159 -0.82 -0.03 -15.29
C GLU A 159 0.06 -1.20 -15.73
N LEU A 160 -0.47 -2.43 -15.77
CA LEU A 160 0.27 -3.60 -16.24
C LEU A 160 0.68 -3.47 -17.70
N LYS A 161 -0.18 -2.92 -18.57
CA LYS A 161 0.16 -2.66 -19.98
C LYS A 161 1.28 -1.64 -20.09
N LEU A 162 1.17 -0.52 -19.37
CA LEU A 162 2.20 0.51 -19.35
C LEU A 162 3.54 -0.04 -18.86
N ALA A 163 3.54 -0.85 -17.81
CA ALA A 163 4.74 -1.48 -17.27
C ALA A 163 5.38 -2.50 -18.25
N LEU A 164 4.56 -3.19 -19.05
CA LEU A 164 5.05 -4.07 -20.12
C LEU A 164 5.64 -3.25 -21.29
N GLU A 165 4.99 -2.16 -21.68
CA GLU A 165 5.42 -1.25 -22.76
C GLU A 165 6.71 -0.51 -22.41
N SER A 166 6.82 0.01 -21.18
CA SER A 166 8.05 0.65 -20.68
C SER A 166 9.18 -0.34 -20.44
N GLY A 167 8.86 -1.64 -20.42
CA GLY A 167 9.78 -2.71 -20.14
C GLY A 167 10.21 -2.77 -18.67
N GLU A 168 9.43 -2.17 -17.77
CA GLU A 168 9.52 -2.36 -16.32
C GLU A 168 9.30 -3.83 -15.98
N ILE A 169 8.26 -4.43 -16.54
CA ILE A 169 7.94 -5.86 -16.44
C ILE A 169 8.34 -6.57 -17.74
N ALA A 170 8.80 -7.82 -17.62
CA ALA A 170 9.10 -8.68 -18.76
C ALA A 170 8.40 -10.04 -18.60
N ILE A 171 7.92 -10.59 -19.70
CA ILE A 171 7.32 -11.92 -19.76
C ILE A 171 8.36 -12.88 -20.37
N PRO A 172 8.82 -13.92 -19.64
CA PRO A 172 9.77 -14.89 -20.17
C PRO A 172 9.29 -15.52 -21.48
N GLY A 173 10.17 -15.63 -22.47
CA GLY A 173 9.85 -16.20 -23.78
C GLY A 173 9.19 -15.24 -24.77
N MET A 174 8.88 -14.00 -24.38
CA MET A 174 8.40 -12.96 -25.29
C MET A 174 9.57 -12.03 -25.68
N GLY A 175 10.03 -12.11 -26.92
CA GLY A 175 11.09 -11.23 -27.43
C GLY A 175 10.62 -9.78 -27.52
N ARG A 176 11.51 -8.83 -27.17
CA ARG A 176 11.30 -7.40 -27.45
C ARG A 176 11.66 -7.17 -28.92
N ASN A 177 10.67 -7.11 -29.80
CA ASN A 177 10.86 -6.67 -31.19
C ASN A 177 11.06 -5.17 -31.25
#